data_AF-A0A7S1NFZ6-F1
#
_entry.id   AF-A0A7S1NFZ6-F1
#
_cell.length_a   1.000
_cell.length_b   1.000
_cell.length_c   1.000
_cell.angle_alpha   90.00
_cell.angle_beta   90.00
_cell.angle_gamma   90.00
#
_symmetry.space_group_name_H-M   'P 1'
#
loop_
_entity.id
_entity.type
_entity.pdbx_description
1 polymer ?
#
loop_
_entity_poly.entity_id
_entity_poly.type
_entity_poly.pdbx_seq_one_letter_code
_entity_poly.pdbx_strand_id
1 'polypeptide(L)'
;WCQFVDAASRQSGHGITPRHFLQNTVNIIHKLQLGTRMYLNPVGLGDSSRLKALSSVYHCLELLTLQSEMLRDGGCPAPLLGASLVSLREMAVNFEMLRSNRDYQTPVCITVYNIISLPLLCMWMAPYWAYTLRTNEENQWIVFCLADALMLFVMWLLGVQRQLECPFGLDEDDINIQDFFIPSSYTDHLIQNAPIAPHEYLAFEDENE
;
A
#
# COMPACT_ATOMS: atom_id res chain seq x y z
N TRP A 1 18.35 -24.01 2.03
CA TRP A 1 17.80 -22.88 2.83
C TRP A 1 18.06 -23.10 4.32
N CYS A 2 17.51 -24.13 4.95
CA CYS A 2 17.74 -24.43 6.37
C CYS A 2 19.24 -24.56 6.74
N GLN A 3 20.04 -25.20 5.89
CA GLN A 3 21.51 -25.31 6.08
C GLN A 3 22.22 -23.95 6.10
N PHE A 4 21.75 -22.96 5.32
CA PHE A 4 22.34 -21.62 5.30
C PHE A 4 21.91 -20.80 6.53
N VAL A 5 20.69 -21.02 7.00
CA VAL A 5 20.21 -20.41 8.25
C VAL A 5 20.97 -20.97 9.45
N ASP A 6 21.22 -22.28 9.47
CA ASP A 6 22.07 -22.91 10.49
C ASP A 6 23.52 -22.40 10.43
N ALA A 7 24.06 -22.18 9.23
CA ALA A 7 25.40 -21.61 9.06
C ALA A 7 25.46 -20.14 9.53
N ALA A 8 24.47 -19.31 9.16
CA ALA A 8 24.33 -17.93 9.62
C ALA A 8 24.16 -17.84 11.14
N SER A 9 23.38 -18.76 11.74
CA SER A 9 23.21 -18.90 13.19
C SER A 9 24.53 -19.19 13.91
N ARG A 10 25.33 -20.10 13.37
CA ARG A 10 26.63 -20.47 13.97
C ARG A 10 27.60 -19.30 13.96
N GLN A 11 27.59 -18.49 12.89
CA GLN A 11 28.42 -17.28 12.81
C GLN A 11 27.94 -16.17 13.75
N SER A 12 26.63 -16.01 13.97
CA SER A 12 26.09 -14.97 14.84
C SER A 12 26.20 -15.30 16.34
N GLY A 13 26.78 -16.44 16.72
CA GLY A 13 26.95 -16.85 18.13
C GLY A 13 25.64 -17.08 18.89
N HIS A 14 24.51 -17.14 18.17
CA HIS A 14 23.17 -17.36 18.72
C HIS A 14 22.58 -18.58 18.02
N GLY A 15 22.20 -19.60 18.79
CA GLY A 15 21.59 -20.85 18.28
C GLY A 15 20.20 -20.64 17.68
N ILE A 16 20.12 -19.83 16.63
CA ILE A 16 18.91 -19.51 15.89
C ILE A 16 18.59 -20.71 15.00
N THR A 17 17.59 -21.49 15.39
CA THR A 17 17.10 -22.57 14.53
C THR A 17 16.46 -22.00 13.26
N PRO A 18 16.40 -22.75 12.15
CA PRO A 18 15.78 -22.30 10.90
C PRO A 18 14.31 -21.92 11.08
N ARG A 19 13.62 -22.62 11.98
CA ARG A 19 12.25 -22.33 12.39
C ARG A 19 12.14 -20.97 13.09
N HIS A 20 13.07 -20.65 13.99
CA HIS A 20 13.09 -19.37 14.68
C HIS A 20 13.37 -18.21 13.70
N PHE A 21 14.26 -18.41 12.73
CA PHE A 21 14.49 -17.43 11.67
C PHE A 21 13.21 -17.18 10.85
N LEU A 22 12.56 -18.23 10.34
CA LEU A 22 11.29 -18.10 9.59
C LEU A 22 10.24 -17.36 10.41
N GLN A 23 10.06 -17.75 11.67
CA GLN A 23 9.08 -17.13 12.55
C GLN A 23 9.40 -15.65 12.77
N ASN A 24 10.68 -15.29 12.92
CA ASN A 24 11.09 -13.90 13.03
C ASN A 24 10.82 -13.12 11.73
N THR A 25 11.17 -13.66 10.57
CA THR A 25 10.90 -13.03 9.27
C THR A 25 9.40 -12.80 9.04
N VAL A 26 8.57 -13.81 9.32
CA VAL A 26 7.11 -13.70 9.23
C VAL A 26 6.57 -12.63 10.17
N ASN A 27 7.07 -12.58 11.40
CA ASN A 27 6.69 -11.55 12.37
C ASN A 27 7.08 -10.14 11.88
N ILE A 28 8.24 -9.97 11.26
CA ILE A 28 8.66 -8.69 10.68
C ILE A 28 7.75 -8.29 9.52
N ILE A 29 7.42 -9.23 8.62
CA ILE A 29 6.50 -8.98 7.50
C ILE A 29 5.11 -8.59 8.02
N HIS A 30 4.60 -9.27 9.06
CA HIS A 30 3.31 -8.93 9.66
C HIS A 30 3.34 -7.53 10.30
N LYS A 31 4.43 -7.16 10.99
CA LYS A 31 4.62 -5.81 11.52
C LYS A 31 4.73 -4.76 10.41
N LEU A 32 5.39 -5.08 9.30
CA LEU A 32 5.49 -4.22 8.11
C LEU A 32 4.09 -3.96 7.52
N GLN A 33 3.28 -5.02 7.37
CA GLN A 33 1.90 -4.92 6.91
C GLN A 33 1.03 -4.08 7.84
N LEU A 34 1.12 -4.31 9.15
CA LEU A 34 0.40 -3.54 10.16
C LEU A 34 0.83 -2.06 10.16
N GLY A 35 2.13 -1.79 10.09
CA GLY A 35 2.69 -0.44 10.01
C GLY A 35 2.22 0.28 8.75
N THR A 36 2.21 -0.41 7.61
CA THR A 36 1.70 0.13 6.34
C THR A 36 0.22 0.45 6.45
N ARG A 37 -0.58 -0.45 7.03
CA ARG A 37 -2.01 -0.23 7.29
C ARG A 37 -2.23 0.99 8.19
N MET A 38 -1.53 1.08 9.30
CA MET A 38 -1.63 2.22 10.21
C MET A 38 -1.21 3.52 9.54
N TYR A 39 -0.18 3.48 8.69
CA TYR A 39 0.25 4.64 7.93
C TYR A 39 -0.82 5.10 6.95
N LEU A 40 -1.40 4.17 6.18
CA LEU A 40 -2.39 4.41 5.13
C LEU A 40 -3.84 4.58 5.64
N ASN A 41 -4.10 4.35 6.92
CA ASN A 41 -5.46 4.47 7.46
C ASN A 41 -5.85 5.96 7.61
N PRO A 42 -6.96 6.42 7.01
CA PRO A 42 -7.42 7.81 7.02
C PRO A 42 -7.94 8.25 8.39
N VAL A 43 -8.30 7.30 9.26
CA VAL A 43 -9.02 7.58 10.51
C VAL A 43 -8.08 8.08 11.60
N GLY A 44 -8.18 9.37 11.93
CA GLY A 44 -7.97 9.92 13.28
C GLY A 44 -6.59 9.76 13.91
N LEU A 45 -5.61 9.20 13.20
CA LEU A 45 -4.24 9.12 13.67
C LEU A 45 -3.61 10.50 13.51
N GLY A 46 -3.45 11.20 14.63
CA GLY A 46 -2.66 12.44 14.65
C GLY A 46 -1.27 12.22 14.04
N ASP A 47 -0.66 13.30 13.56
CA ASP A 47 0.64 13.28 12.86
C ASP A 47 1.70 12.44 13.58
N SER A 48 1.71 12.50 14.92
CA SER A 48 2.62 11.73 15.77
C SER A 48 2.46 10.21 15.63
N SER A 49 1.24 9.70 15.53
CA SER A 49 0.97 8.27 15.35
C SER A 49 1.32 7.80 13.94
N ARG A 50 1.11 8.65 12.94
CA ARG A 50 1.51 8.37 11.55
C ARG A 50 3.02 8.31 11.39
N LEU A 51 3.74 9.25 12.00
CA LEU A 51 5.21 9.24 12.05
C LEU A 51 5.76 7.99 12.75
N LYS A 52 5.10 7.52 13.82
CA LYS A 52 5.44 6.25 14.47
C LYS A 52 5.21 5.05 13.56
N ALA A 53 4.10 5.01 12.83
CA ALA A 53 3.82 3.95 11.86
C ALA A 53 4.86 3.95 10.73
N LEU A 54 5.21 5.13 10.21
CA LEU A 54 6.25 5.30 9.19
C LEU A 54 7.62 4.80 9.69
N SER A 55 8.02 5.23 10.88
CA SER A 55 9.26 4.76 11.51
C SER A 55 9.26 3.24 11.71
N SER A 56 8.13 2.65 12.10
CA SER A 56 7.99 1.19 12.21
C SER A 56 8.14 0.48 10.87
N VAL A 57 7.62 1.04 9.77
CA VAL A 57 7.76 0.46 8.42
C VAL A 57 9.23 0.43 8.00
N TYR A 58 9.93 1.56 8.10
CA TYR A 58 11.35 1.62 7.76
C TYR A 58 12.20 0.70 8.64
N HIS A 59 11.91 0.63 9.93
CA HIS A 59 12.61 -0.28 10.82
C HIS A 59 12.39 -1.75 10.43
N CYS A 60 11.19 -2.13 9.97
CA CYS A 60 10.96 -3.49 9.47
C CYS A 60 11.72 -3.80 8.18
N LEU A 61 11.80 -2.83 7.25
CA LEU A 61 12.59 -2.97 6.02
C LEU A 61 14.10 -3.10 6.31
N GLU A 62 14.60 -2.33 7.29
CA GLU A 62 15.97 -2.43 7.78
C GLU A 62 16.24 -3.83 8.36
N LEU A 63 15.36 -4.35 9.22
CA LEU A 63 15.50 -5.70 9.79
C LEU A 63 15.50 -6.80 8.73
N LEU A 64 14.67 -6.69 7.67
CA LEU A 64 14.66 -7.64 6.55
C LEU A 64 15.95 -7.56 5.72
N THR A 65 16.52 -6.36 5.58
CA THR A 65 17.80 -6.15 4.90
C THR A 65 18.93 -6.83 5.69
N LEU A 66 18.98 -6.61 7.01
CA LEU A 66 19.96 -7.26 7.90
C LEU A 66 19.83 -8.78 7.87
N GLN A 67 18.60 -9.33 7.86
CA GLN A 67 18.39 -10.77 7.71
C GLN A 67 18.94 -11.32 6.40
N SER A 68 18.84 -10.55 5.31
CA SER A 68 19.40 -10.93 4.01
C SER A 68 20.93 -10.91 4.04
N GLU A 69 21.55 -9.95 4.74
CA GLU A 69 23.00 -9.92 4.95
C GLU A 69 23.49 -11.11 5.78
N MET A 70 22.77 -11.48 6.86
CA MET A 70 23.09 -12.68 7.63
C MET A 70 23.04 -13.95 6.78
N LEU A 71 22.07 -14.06 5.88
CA LEU A 71 21.98 -15.20 4.94
C LEU A 71 23.16 -15.22 3.95
N ARG A 72 23.61 -14.05 3.50
CA ARG A 72 24.80 -13.93 2.64
C ARG A 72 26.04 -14.46 3.35
N ASP A 73 26.25 -14.03 4.58
CA ASP A 73 27.43 -14.41 5.37
C ASP A 73 27.39 -15.92 5.73
N GLY A 74 26.18 -16.48 5.89
CA GLY A 74 25.91 -17.92 6.01
C GLY A 74 26.07 -18.73 4.71
N GLY A 75 26.55 -18.14 3.62
CA GLY A 75 26.85 -18.83 2.36
C GLY A 75 25.64 -19.08 1.46
N CYS A 76 24.55 -18.33 1.61
CA CYS A 76 23.39 -18.46 0.73
C CYS A 76 23.77 -18.20 -0.75
N PRO A 77 23.29 -19.01 -1.71
CA PRO A 77 23.58 -18.82 -3.13
C PRO A 77 23.15 -17.45 -3.62
N ALA A 78 24.03 -16.79 -4.39
CA ALA A 78 23.78 -15.45 -4.94
C ALA A 78 22.44 -15.31 -5.69
N PRO A 79 21.95 -16.30 -6.49
CA PRO A 79 20.66 -16.17 -7.17
C PRO A 79 19.46 -16.05 -6.21
N LEU A 80 19.48 -16.80 -5.11
CA LEU A 80 18.37 -16.81 -4.15
C LEU A 80 18.35 -15.55 -3.29
N LEU A 81 19.53 -15.08 -2.90
CA LEU A 81 19.71 -13.79 -2.23
C LEU A 81 19.33 -12.61 -3.15
N GLY A 82 19.69 -12.70 -4.43
CA GLY A 82 19.32 -11.70 -5.44
C GLY A 82 17.81 -11.56 -5.56
N ALA A 83 17.09 -12.68 -5.65
CA ALA A 83 15.63 -12.69 -5.71
C ALA A 83 14.99 -12.07 -4.43
N SER A 84 15.49 -12.40 -3.24
CA SER A 84 14.94 -11.82 -1.99
C SER A 84 15.18 -10.32 -1.89
N LEU A 85 16.35 -9.83 -2.31
CA LEU A 85 16.67 -8.40 -2.31
C LEU A 85 15.83 -7.62 -3.34
N VAL A 86 15.56 -8.21 -4.51
CA VAL A 86 14.65 -7.62 -5.50
C VAL A 86 13.24 -7.47 -4.91
N SER A 87 12.70 -8.52 -4.30
CA SER A 87 11.38 -8.45 -3.65
C SER A 87 11.34 -7.41 -2.52
N LEU A 88 12.40 -7.32 -1.70
CA LEU A 88 12.49 -6.32 -0.63
C LEU A 88 12.52 -4.89 -1.18
N ARG A 89 13.29 -4.67 -2.25
CA ARG A 89 13.34 -3.39 -2.96
C ARG A 89 11.97 -3.02 -3.53
N GLU A 90 11.28 -3.96 -4.17
CA GLU A 90 9.94 -3.73 -4.70
C GLU A 90 8.95 -3.37 -3.59
N MET A 91 8.99 -4.05 -2.44
CA MET A 91 8.18 -3.68 -1.28
C MET A 91 8.44 -2.25 -0.80
N ALA A 92 9.72 -1.85 -0.71
CA ALA A 92 10.08 -0.50 -0.30
C ALA A 92 9.61 0.55 -1.32
N VAL A 93 9.81 0.31 -2.62
CA VAL A 93 9.36 1.21 -3.69
C VAL A 93 7.84 1.34 -3.70
N ASN A 94 7.12 0.23 -3.61
CA ASN A 94 5.66 0.23 -3.59
C ASN A 94 5.13 0.97 -2.35
N PHE A 95 5.77 0.81 -1.19
CA PHE A 95 5.41 1.58 0.00
C PHE A 95 5.60 3.08 -0.20
N GLU A 96 6.72 3.53 -0.79
CA GLU A 96 6.94 4.95 -1.09
C GLU A 96 5.92 5.50 -2.09
N MET A 97 5.53 4.72 -3.09
CA MET A 97 4.48 5.12 -4.03
C MET A 97 3.12 5.29 -3.31
N LEU A 98 2.74 4.35 -2.45
CA LEU A 98 1.52 4.45 -1.65
C LEU A 98 1.56 5.63 -0.70
N ARG A 99 2.71 5.86 -0.06
CA ARG A 99 2.96 7.03 0.79
C ARG A 99 2.82 8.32 -0.01
N SER A 100 3.43 8.39 -1.19
CA SER A 100 3.38 9.57 -2.02
C SER A 100 1.95 9.88 -2.47
N ASN A 101 1.18 8.88 -2.89
CA ASN A 101 -0.23 9.07 -3.27
C ASN A 101 -1.10 9.55 -2.11
N ARG A 102 -0.74 9.19 -0.87
CA ARG A 102 -1.44 9.63 0.33
C ARG A 102 -1.04 11.04 0.77
N ASP A 103 0.26 11.33 0.80
CA ASP A 103 0.79 12.59 1.32
C ASP A 103 0.64 13.73 0.30
N TYR A 104 0.79 13.42 -0.99
CA TYR A 104 0.66 14.37 -2.10
C TYR A 104 -0.74 14.28 -2.71
N GLN A 105 -1.70 14.83 -1.98
CA GLN A 105 -3.05 15.07 -2.48
C GLN A 105 -3.06 16.25 -3.46
N THR A 106 -4.17 16.39 -4.20
CA THR A 106 -4.42 17.53 -5.07
C THR A 106 -4.17 18.84 -4.32
N PRO A 107 -3.39 19.78 -4.88
CA PRO A 107 -3.15 21.06 -4.23
C PRO A 107 -4.45 21.75 -3.85
N VAL A 108 -4.56 22.21 -2.61
CA VAL A 108 -5.77 22.88 -2.06
C VAL A 108 -6.27 24.00 -2.99
N CYS A 109 -5.35 24.73 -3.63
CA CYS A 109 -5.71 25.78 -4.59
C CYS A 109 -6.55 25.26 -5.78
N ILE A 110 -6.24 24.07 -6.32
CA ILE A 110 -6.97 23.46 -7.43
C ILE A 110 -8.33 22.95 -6.94
N THR A 111 -8.36 22.31 -5.77
CA THR A 111 -9.60 21.82 -5.16
C THR A 111 -10.56 22.99 -4.90
N VAL A 112 -10.08 24.09 -4.31
CA VAL A 112 -10.86 25.31 -4.09
C VAL A 112 -11.28 25.95 -5.41
N TYR A 113 -10.40 26.00 -6.40
CA TYR A 113 -10.73 26.51 -7.73
C TYR A 113 -11.89 25.72 -8.36
N ASN A 114 -11.88 24.39 -8.32
CA ASN A 114 -12.95 23.57 -8.88
C ASN A 114 -14.27 23.76 -8.11
N ILE A 115 -14.21 23.85 -6.78
CA ILE A 115 -15.39 24.09 -5.94
C ILE A 115 -16.07 25.43 -6.27
N ILE A 116 -15.30 26.45 -6.63
CA ILE A 116 -15.83 27.80 -6.91
C ILE A 116 -16.17 27.99 -8.39
N SER A 117 -15.30 27.55 -9.30
CA SER A 117 -15.43 27.79 -10.75
C SER A 117 -16.60 27.03 -11.37
N LEU A 118 -16.86 25.80 -10.91
CA LEU A 118 -17.94 24.96 -11.46
C LEU A 118 -19.34 25.55 -11.17
N PRO A 119 -19.70 25.97 -9.94
CA PRO A 119 -20.94 26.69 -9.70
C PRO A 119 -21.01 28.06 -10.40
N LEU A 120 -19.88 28.77 -10.49
CA LEU A 120 -19.81 30.04 -11.23
C LEU A 120 -20.10 29.86 -12.73
N LEU A 121 -19.66 28.76 -13.33
CA LEU A 121 -19.98 28.42 -14.71
C LEU A 121 -21.49 28.28 -14.92
N CYS A 122 -22.18 27.58 -14.01
CA CYS A 122 -23.64 27.44 -14.05
C CYS A 122 -24.34 28.80 -13.93
N MET A 123 -23.88 29.67 -13.02
CA MET A 123 -24.41 31.03 -12.88
C MET A 123 -24.15 31.89 -14.11
N TRP A 124 -22.98 31.76 -14.74
CA TRP A 124 -22.62 32.53 -15.93
C TRP A 124 -23.44 32.12 -17.16
N MET A 125 -23.90 30.87 -17.23
CA MET A 125 -24.79 30.38 -18.28
C MET A 125 -26.27 30.78 -18.06
N ALA A 126 -26.66 31.22 -16.86
CA ALA A 126 -28.05 31.58 -16.55
C ALA A 126 -28.66 32.65 -17.49
N PRO A 127 -27.97 33.73 -17.88
CA PRO A 127 -28.50 34.72 -18.83
C PRO A 127 -28.76 34.12 -20.22
N TYR A 128 -27.93 33.17 -20.66
CA TYR A 128 -28.13 32.47 -21.93
C TYR A 128 -29.40 31.62 -21.90
N TRP A 129 -29.63 30.89 -20.80
CA TRP A 129 -30.87 30.13 -20.60
C TRP A 129 -32.10 31.04 -20.56
N ALA A 130 -32.01 32.18 -19.85
CA ALA A 130 -33.09 33.17 -19.79
C ALA A 130 -33.40 33.79 -21.16
N TYR A 131 -32.37 34.07 -21.97
CA TYR A 131 -32.55 34.54 -23.35
C TYR A 131 -33.27 33.48 -24.20
N THR A 132 -32.83 32.22 -24.10
CA THR A 132 -33.40 31.10 -24.86
C THR A 132 -34.87 30.85 -24.49
N LEU A 133 -35.21 30.97 -23.21
CA LEU A 133 -36.59 30.89 -22.69
C LEU A 133 -37.50 31.97 -23.30
N ARG A 134 -36.96 33.18 -23.51
CA ARG A 134 -37.70 34.30 -24.12
C ARG A 134 -37.89 34.12 -25.62
N THR A 135 -36.94 33.52 -26.33
CA THR A 135 -37.01 33.36 -27.80
C THR A 135 -37.80 32.13 -28.23
N ASN A 136 -37.86 31.07 -27.41
CA ASN A 136 -38.53 29.80 -27.73
C ASN A 136 -39.70 29.53 -26.77
N GLU A 137 -40.84 30.17 -27.01
CA GLU A 137 -42.04 30.03 -26.17
C GLU A 137 -42.66 28.63 -26.22
N GLU A 138 -42.60 27.93 -27.36
CA GLU A 138 -43.25 26.62 -27.54
C GLU A 138 -42.52 25.47 -26.81
N ASN A 139 -41.25 25.64 -26.42
CA ASN A 139 -40.41 24.56 -25.87
C ASN A 139 -39.62 24.96 -24.62
N GLN A 140 -40.20 25.82 -23.77
CA GLN A 140 -39.54 26.31 -22.55
C GLN A 140 -39.10 25.19 -21.59
N TRP A 141 -39.86 24.09 -21.52
CA TRP A 141 -39.55 22.93 -20.68
C TRP A 141 -38.20 22.29 -21.02
N ILE A 142 -37.80 22.27 -22.30
CA ILE A 142 -36.52 21.71 -22.74
C ILE A 142 -35.36 22.49 -22.13
N VAL A 143 -35.50 23.82 -22.05
CA VAL A 143 -34.48 24.71 -21.50
C VAL A 143 -34.28 24.44 -20.00
N PHE A 144 -35.38 24.26 -19.25
CA PHE A 144 -35.30 23.89 -17.83
C PHE A 144 -34.65 22.52 -17.64
N CYS A 145 -35.08 21.51 -18.39
CA CYS A 145 -34.49 20.16 -18.33
C CYS A 145 -32.98 20.18 -18.61
N LEU A 146 -32.54 20.97 -19.58
CA LEU A 146 -31.13 21.03 -19.97
C LEU A 146 -30.29 21.81 -18.95
N ALA A 147 -30.83 22.87 -18.35
CA ALA A 147 -30.19 23.59 -17.25
C ALA A 147 -30.03 22.72 -16.00
N ASP A 148 -31.08 21.98 -15.63
CA ASP A 148 -31.04 21.04 -14.50
C ASP A 148 -30.07 19.88 -14.77
N ALA A 149 -30.07 19.33 -15.98
CA ALA A 149 -29.13 18.29 -16.37
C ALA A 149 -27.68 18.77 -16.29
N LEU A 150 -27.39 20.00 -16.74
CA LEU A 150 -26.07 20.60 -16.62
C LEU A 150 -25.66 20.77 -15.15
N MET A 151 -26.57 21.27 -14.30
CA MET A 151 -26.30 21.44 -12.87
C MET A 151 -26.01 20.10 -12.20
N LEU A 152 -26.84 19.08 -12.45
CA LEU A 152 -26.64 17.73 -11.94
C LEU A 152 -25.31 17.15 -12.40
N PHE A 153 -24.98 17.30 -13.67
CA PHE A 153 -23.71 16.83 -14.23
C PHE A 153 -22.50 17.49 -13.55
N VAL A 154 -22.55 18.81 -13.35
CA VAL A 154 -21.49 19.56 -12.68
C VAL A 154 -21.34 19.14 -11.21
N MET A 155 -22.45 18.99 -10.49
CA MET A 155 -22.43 18.52 -9.10
C MET A 155 -21.91 17.08 -8.99
N TRP A 156 -22.28 16.22 -9.94
CA TRP A 156 -21.82 14.85 -10.00
C TRP A 156 -20.31 14.79 -10.23
N LEU A 157 -19.76 15.56 -11.17
CA LEU A 157 -18.31 15.65 -11.38
C LEU A 157 -17.56 16.12 -10.14
N LEU A 158 -18.10 17.12 -9.43
CA LEU A 158 -17.50 17.60 -8.19
C LEU A 158 -17.55 16.53 -7.08
N GLY A 159 -18.63 15.76 -7.01
CA GLY A 159 -18.78 14.63 -6.09
C GLY A 159 -17.75 13.55 -6.36
N VAL A 160 -17.64 13.10 -7.61
CA VAL A 160 -16.66 12.09 -8.04
C VAL A 160 -15.23 12.56 -7.77
N GLN A 161 -14.90 13.82 -8.07
CA GLN A 161 -13.57 14.35 -7.79
C GLN A 161 -13.23 14.27 -6.29
N ARG A 162 -14.17 14.63 -5.41
CA ARG A 162 -13.97 14.57 -3.96
C ARG A 162 -13.79 13.15 -3.46
N GLN A 163 -14.60 12.22 -3.97
CA GLN A 163 -14.51 10.80 -3.60
C GLN A 163 -13.18 10.18 -4.05
N LEU A 164 -12.69 10.53 -5.24
CA LEU A 164 -11.41 10.04 -5.76
C LEU A 164 -10.17 10.72 -5.14
N GLU A 165 -10.33 11.82 -4.38
CA GLU A 165 -9.21 12.57 -3.81
C GLU A 165 -8.50 11.80 -2.68
N CYS A 166 -9.19 10.86 -2.01
CA CYS A 166 -8.63 10.05 -0.94
C CYS A 166 -8.98 8.56 -1.11
N PRO A 167 -8.24 7.80 -1.93
CA PRO A 167 -8.57 6.39 -2.25
C PRO A 167 -8.44 5.42 -1.07
N PHE A 168 -7.91 5.90 0.04
CA PHE A 168 -7.73 5.14 1.27
C PHE A 168 -8.80 5.49 2.32
N GLY A 169 -9.84 6.26 1.98
CA GLY A 169 -10.84 6.79 2.90
C GLY A 169 -11.74 5.71 3.56
N LEU A 170 -12.93 6.14 3.99
CA LEU A 170 -13.97 5.28 4.55
C LEU A 170 -15.21 5.20 3.65
N ASP A 171 -15.14 5.74 2.43
CA ASP A 171 -16.24 5.74 1.49
C ASP A 171 -16.44 4.33 0.90
N GLU A 172 -17.64 4.04 0.40
CA GLU A 172 -18.01 2.70 -0.08
C GLU A 172 -17.14 2.24 -1.26
N ASP A 173 -16.64 3.17 -2.06
CA ASP A 173 -15.78 2.91 -3.23
C ASP A 173 -14.27 2.98 -2.91
N ASP A 174 -13.90 3.21 -1.65
CA ASP A 174 -12.49 3.27 -1.26
C ASP A 174 -11.84 1.89 -1.22
N ILE A 175 -10.51 1.87 -1.35
CA ILE A 175 -9.73 0.63 -1.30
C ILE A 175 -9.82 0.08 0.14
N ASN A 176 -10.52 -1.04 0.31
CA ASN A 176 -10.54 -1.75 1.57
C ASN A 176 -9.19 -2.44 1.83
N ILE A 177 -8.26 -1.69 2.43
CA ILE A 177 -6.92 -2.17 2.73
C ILE A 177 -6.97 -3.41 3.65
N GLN A 178 -8.06 -3.65 4.37
CA GLN A 178 -8.19 -4.81 5.27
C GLN A 178 -8.23 -6.15 4.52
N ASP A 179 -8.74 -6.15 3.29
CA ASP A 179 -8.94 -7.38 2.51
C ASP A 179 -7.64 -7.87 1.84
N PHE A 180 -6.64 -6.99 1.71
CA PHE A 180 -5.38 -7.29 1.03
C PHE A 180 -4.30 -7.89 1.95
N PHE A 181 -4.52 -7.90 3.27
CA PHE A 181 -3.53 -8.42 4.21
C PHE A 181 -3.75 -9.89 4.52
N ILE A 182 -2.64 -10.63 4.60
CA ILE A 182 -2.65 -12.06 4.90
C ILE A 182 -3.14 -12.24 6.34
N PRO A 183 -4.21 -13.03 6.58
CA PRO A 183 -4.66 -13.35 7.93
C PRO A 183 -3.54 -14.03 8.71
N SER A 184 -3.38 -13.68 9.99
CA SER A 184 -2.36 -14.29 10.86
C SER A 184 -2.47 -15.82 10.94
N SER A 185 -3.68 -16.37 10.75
CA SER A 185 -3.92 -17.81 10.68
C SER A 185 -3.20 -18.49 9.50
N TYR A 186 -3.06 -17.82 8.37
CA TYR A 186 -2.37 -18.38 7.19
C TYR A 186 -0.86 -18.42 7.39
N THR A 187 -0.29 -17.39 8.04
CA THR A 187 1.12 -17.37 8.41
C THR A 187 1.49 -18.45 9.42
N ASP A 188 0.58 -18.78 10.34
CA ASP A 188 0.78 -19.85 11.33
C ASP A 188 0.84 -21.23 10.67
N HIS A 189 0.01 -21.48 9.65
CA HIS A 189 0.07 -22.71 8.85
C HIS A 189 1.37 -22.85 8.06
N LEU A 190 1.90 -21.76 7.51
CA LEU A 190 3.20 -21.76 6.81
C LEU A 190 4.36 -22.10 7.76
N ILE A 191 4.31 -21.59 9.00
CA ILE A 191 5.33 -21.88 10.03
C ILE A 191 5.22 -23.33 10.53
N GLN A 192 4.00 -23.86 10.70
CA GLN A 192 3.79 -25.24 11.14
C GLN A 192 4.21 -26.28 10.10
N ASN A 193 4.02 -25.98 8.81
CA ASN A 193 4.34 -26.87 7.70
C ASN A 193 5.72 -26.63 7.08
N ALA A 194 6.50 -25.70 7.63
CA ALA A 194 7.86 -25.46 7.16
C ALA A 194 8.69 -26.74 7.29
N PRO A 195 9.35 -27.24 6.22
CA PRO A 195 10.11 -28.47 6.27
C PRO A 195 11.21 -28.34 7.33
N ILE A 196 11.06 -29.12 8.40
CA ILE A 196 12.14 -29.38 9.35
C ILE A 196 13.21 -30.07 8.52
N ALA A 197 14.34 -29.41 8.29
CA ALA A 197 15.37 -29.99 7.45
C ALA A 197 15.75 -31.36 8.02
N PRO A 198 15.65 -32.44 7.23
CA PRO A 198 16.26 -33.69 7.63
C PRO A 198 17.76 -33.42 7.75
N HIS A 199 18.34 -33.78 8.89
CA HIS A 199 19.77 -33.65 9.21
C HIS A 199 20.69 -34.51 8.30
N GLU A 200 20.22 -34.95 7.15
CA GLU A 200 20.74 -36.12 6.43
C GLU A 200 21.08 -35.79 4.97
N TYR A 201 21.83 -34.71 4.74
CA TYR A 201 22.50 -34.46 3.44
C TYR A 201 23.87 -33.78 3.65
N LEU A 202 24.65 -34.31 4.60
CA LEU A 202 26.11 -34.09 4.69
C LEU A 202 26.86 -35.40 4.39
N ALA A 203 26.47 -36.06 3.30
CA ALA A 203 27.29 -37.05 2.63
C ALA A 203 27.54 -36.55 1.20
N PHE A 204 28.33 -35.48 1.09
CA PHE A 204 29.09 -35.22 -0.12
C PHE A 204 30.52 -35.67 0.20
N GLU A 205 30.76 -36.94 -0.15
CA GLU A 205 32.02 -37.49 -0.67
C GLU A 205 33.31 -36.77 -0.22
N ASP A 206 33.83 -37.19 0.93
CA ASP A 206 35.27 -37.43 1.05
C ASP A 206 35.55 -38.79 0.38
N GLU A 207 35.77 -38.81 -0.93
CA GLU A 207 36.44 -39.93 -1.61
C GLU A 207 37.51 -39.41 -2.57
N ASN A 208 38.75 -39.45 -2.07
CA ASN A 208 39.98 -39.85 -2.78
C ASN A 208 40.24 -39.36 -4.22
N GLU A 209 41.09 -38.33 -4.36
CA GLU A 209 42.49 -38.40 -4.88
C GLU A 209 43.02 -37.00 -5.23
#